data_AF-A0A658NS91-F1
#
_entry.id   AF-A0A658NS91-F1
#
_cell.length_a   1.000
_cell.length_b   1.000
_cell.length_c   1.000
_cell.angle_alpha   90.00
_cell.angle_beta   90.00
_cell.angle_gamma   90.00
#
_symmetry.space_group_name_H-M   'P 1'
#
loop_
_entity.id
_entity.type
_entity.pdbx_description
1 polymer ?
#
loop_
_entity_poly.entity_id
_entity_poly.type
_entity_poly.pdbx_seq_one_letter_code
_entity_poly.pdbx_strand_id
1 'polypeptide(L)'
;LREEGVYHHAGEGDAEAHLESTFRRLLGGHHEDPPLLPVTGRDLPARRLGPDLAGVDFAVLCGGPRATADYIESAREGHTILLSGVPRRTLGQDAAARRCLHLVDELYDRRVKLILSAAVPLDELYS
;
A
#
# COMPACT_ATOMS: atom_id res chain seq x y z
N LEU A 1 -21.49 -3.64 10.59
CA LEU A 1 -20.35 -3.98 9.70
C LEU A 1 -20.26 -3.02 8.50
N ARG A 2 -20.72 -1.77 8.66
CA ARG A 2 -20.36 -0.63 7.82
C ARG A 2 -19.38 0.18 8.65
N GLU A 3 -18.40 0.82 8.01
CA GLU A 3 -17.26 1.54 8.61
C GLU A 3 -16.05 0.65 8.94
N GLU A 4 -15.24 0.32 7.92
CA GLU A 4 -13.77 0.28 8.02
C GLU A 4 -13.21 0.39 6.58
N GLY A 5 -13.49 1.53 5.93
CA GLY A 5 -12.66 2.01 4.83
C GLY A 5 -11.49 2.76 5.47
N VAL A 6 -10.43 2.04 5.80
CA VAL A 6 -9.36 2.52 6.68
C VAL A 6 -8.40 3.42 5.88
N TYR A 7 -8.74 4.70 5.77
CA TYR A 7 -7.91 5.76 5.22
C TYR A 7 -7.39 6.64 6.37
N HIS A 8 -6.07 6.88 6.41
CA HIS A 8 -5.45 7.77 7.40
C HIS A 8 -4.62 8.85 6.70
N HIS A 9 -4.81 10.10 7.13
CA HIS A 9 -4.16 11.26 6.57
C HIS A 9 -3.36 12.01 7.64
N ALA A 10 -2.32 12.73 7.22
CA ALA A 10 -1.43 13.47 8.12
C ALA A 10 -2.07 14.72 8.76
N GLY A 11 -3.34 15.02 8.48
CA GLY A 11 -4.07 16.18 9.02
C GLY A 11 -4.63 15.98 10.43
N GLU A 12 -4.80 14.73 10.88
CA GLU A 12 -5.30 14.39 12.23
C GLU A 12 -4.25 13.69 13.12
N GLY A 13 -2.98 13.69 12.72
CA GLY A 13 -1.88 13.09 13.46
C GLY A 13 -0.78 12.53 12.55
N ASP A 14 0.20 11.85 13.13
CA ASP A 14 1.25 11.15 12.37
C ASP A 14 0.65 9.91 11.68
N ALA A 15 0.24 10.07 10.42
CA ALA A 15 -0.38 9.02 9.60
C ALA A 15 0.50 7.76 9.48
N GLU A 16 1.82 7.95 9.49
CA GLU A 16 2.78 6.85 9.45
C GLU A 16 2.79 6.10 10.78
N ALA A 17 2.77 6.81 11.91
CA ALA A 17 2.64 6.17 13.23
C ALA A 17 1.34 5.37 13.37
N HIS A 18 0.24 5.87 12.80
CA HIS A 18 -1.03 5.15 12.78
C HIS A 18 -0.97 3.89 11.90
N LEU A 19 -0.36 4.00 10.72
CA LEU A 19 -0.15 2.86 9.83
C LEU A 19 0.73 1.81 10.51
N GLU A 20 1.81 2.20 11.18
CA GLU A 20 2.67 1.30 11.95
C GLU A 20 1.96 0.65 13.15
N SER A 21 1.09 1.39 13.83
CA SER A 21 0.22 0.80 14.86
C SER A 21 -0.72 -0.25 14.27
N THR A 22 -1.27 0.03 13.08
CA THR A 22 -2.16 -0.90 12.36
C THR A 22 -1.41 -2.14 11.90
N PHE A 23 -0.20 -1.98 11.36
CA PHE A 23 0.71 -3.08 11.04
C PHE A 23 0.90 -4.02 12.22
N ARG A 24 1.33 -3.48 13.37
CA ARG A 24 1.60 -4.28 14.57
C ARG A 24 0.36 -5.03 15.06
N ARG A 25 -0.82 -4.40 15.00
CA ARG A 25 -2.08 -5.01 15.40
C ARG A 25 -2.50 -6.14 14.46
N LEU A 26 -2.36 -5.96 13.16
CA LEU A 26 -2.81 -6.95 12.15
C LEU A 26 -1.85 -8.14 12.02
N LEU A 27 -0.54 -7.95 12.18
CA LEU A 27 0.44 -9.02 12.07
C LEU A 27 0.41 -10.01 13.25
N GLY A 28 -0.09 -9.58 14.41
CA GLY A 28 -0.14 -10.44 15.61
C GLY A 28 1.23 -10.97 16.06
N GLY A 29 2.33 -10.35 15.62
CA GLY A 29 3.71 -10.78 15.89
C GLY A 29 4.33 -11.71 14.83
N HIS A 30 3.56 -12.22 13.88
CA HIS A 30 4.09 -13.03 12.77
C HIS A 30 4.61 -12.13 11.65
N HIS A 31 5.89 -12.29 11.28
CA HIS A 31 6.46 -11.61 10.12
C HIS A 31 7.64 -12.39 9.54
N GLU A 32 7.91 -12.18 8.24
CA GLU A 32 9.13 -12.65 7.59
C GLU A 32 10.30 -11.67 7.78
N ASP A 33 11.52 -12.19 7.77
CA ASP A 33 12.77 -11.42 7.82
C ASP A 33 13.85 -12.04 6.90
N PRO A 34 14.30 -11.36 5.82
CA PRO A 34 13.81 -10.06 5.36
C PRO A 34 12.40 -10.18 4.75
N PRO A 35 11.50 -9.22 4.98
CA PRO A 35 10.18 -9.24 4.38
C PRO A 35 10.25 -8.91 2.89
N LEU A 36 9.89 -9.87 2.04
CA LEU A 36 9.94 -9.75 0.58
C LEU A 36 8.55 -10.02 0.00
N LEU A 37 7.92 -9.00 -0.60
CA LEU A 37 6.65 -9.18 -1.31
C LEU A 37 6.91 -9.79 -2.69
N PRO A 38 6.39 -10.98 -2.99
CA PRO A 38 6.49 -11.56 -4.32
C PRO A 38 5.66 -10.74 -5.32
N VAL A 39 6.26 -10.41 -6.45
CA VAL A 39 5.54 -9.93 -7.64
C VAL A 39 5.99 -10.73 -8.86
N THR A 40 5.44 -10.43 -10.04
CA THR A 40 5.74 -11.21 -11.25
C THR A 40 7.25 -11.22 -11.55
N GLY A 41 7.87 -12.38 -11.35
CA GLY A 41 9.26 -12.66 -11.69
C GLY A 41 10.32 -11.97 -10.82
N ARG A 42 9.95 -11.39 -9.67
CA ARG A 42 10.87 -10.70 -8.75
C ARG A 42 10.25 -10.48 -7.38
N ASP A 43 11.10 -10.21 -6.40
CA ASP A 43 10.68 -9.83 -5.07
C ASP A 43 10.89 -8.33 -4.82
N LEU A 44 9.95 -7.71 -4.13
CA LEU A 44 10.03 -6.31 -3.72
C LEU A 44 10.32 -6.22 -2.22
N PRO A 45 11.21 -5.30 -1.79
CA PRO A 45 11.41 -5.07 -0.37
C PRO A 45 10.11 -4.58 0.26
N ALA A 46 9.58 -5.37 1.18
CA ALA A 46 8.44 -4.99 2.00
C ALA A 46 8.95 -4.37 3.31
N ARG A 47 8.08 -3.65 4.00
CA ARG A 47 8.28 -3.25 5.39
C ARG A 47 7.94 -4.40 6.32
N ARG A 48 6.89 -5.14 5.98
CA ARG A 48 6.38 -6.29 6.72
C ARG A 48 5.69 -7.23 5.74
N LEU A 49 5.82 -8.52 5.99
CA LEU A 49 5.06 -9.55 5.31
C LEU A 49 4.55 -10.54 6.35
N GLY A 50 3.26 -10.83 6.31
CA GLY A 50 2.61 -11.85 7.13
C GLY A 50 1.61 -12.64 6.30
N PRO A 51 0.95 -13.66 6.87
CA PRO A 51 0.18 -14.65 6.12
C PRO A 51 -0.90 -14.08 5.17
N ASP A 52 -1.52 -12.95 5.53
CA ASP A 52 -2.59 -12.30 4.75
C ASP A 52 -2.36 -10.79 4.61
N LEU A 53 -1.14 -10.33 4.87
CA LEU A 53 -0.83 -8.91 5.03
C LEU A 53 0.51 -8.58 4.38
N ALA A 54 0.53 -7.57 3.52
CA ALA A 54 1.78 -6.99 3.04
C ALA A 54 1.84 -5.48 3.33
N GLY A 55 2.95 -5.06 3.92
CA GLY A 55 3.29 -3.67 4.14
C GLY A 55 4.38 -3.21 3.22
N VAL A 56 4.14 -2.19 2.41
CA VAL A 56 5.09 -1.76 1.36
C VAL A 56 5.11 -0.24 1.26
N ASP A 57 6.28 0.32 0.94
CA ASP A 57 6.40 1.73 0.61
C ASP A 57 5.84 2.03 -0.79
N PHE A 58 5.16 3.16 -0.92
CA PHE A 58 4.66 3.67 -2.21
C PHE A 58 5.78 3.76 -3.26
N ALA A 59 6.96 4.23 -2.87
CA ALA A 59 8.10 4.34 -3.77
C ALA A 59 8.57 2.97 -4.30
N VAL A 60 8.42 1.90 -3.49
CA VAL A 60 8.76 0.54 -3.91
C VAL A 60 7.69 0.00 -4.84
N LEU A 61 6.41 0.11 -4.46
CA LEU A 61 5.33 -0.53 -5.20
C LEU A 61 4.97 0.24 -6.48
N CYS A 62 5.04 1.57 -6.45
CA CYS A 62 4.63 2.45 -7.56
C CYS A 62 5.76 3.30 -8.15
N GLY A 63 6.97 3.31 -7.59
CA GLY A 63 8.08 4.13 -8.12
C GLY A 63 8.79 3.52 -9.33
N GLY A 64 8.93 2.18 -9.36
CA GLY A 64 9.63 1.45 -10.42
C GLY A 64 8.77 1.06 -11.63
N PRO A 65 9.35 0.37 -12.63
CA PRO A 65 8.59 -0.22 -13.73
C PRO A 65 7.71 -1.36 -13.21
N ARG A 66 6.39 -1.17 -13.32
CA ARG A 66 5.36 -2.14 -12.95
C ARG A 66 4.40 -2.37 -14.10
N ALA A 67 4.06 -3.62 -14.31
CA ALA A 67 2.96 -4.06 -15.14
C ALA A 67 1.77 -4.44 -14.26
N THR A 68 0.58 -4.53 -14.85
CA THR A 68 -0.64 -4.98 -14.15
C THR A 68 -0.45 -6.35 -13.48
N ALA A 69 0.32 -7.25 -14.12
CA ALA A 69 0.64 -8.57 -13.56
C ALA A 69 1.34 -8.48 -12.18
N ASP A 70 2.18 -7.46 -11.94
CA ASP A 70 2.83 -7.29 -10.64
C ASP A 70 1.81 -7.01 -9.53
N TYR A 71 0.77 -6.22 -9.81
CA TYR A 71 -0.29 -5.91 -8.85
C TYR A 71 -1.23 -7.09 -8.66
N ILE A 72 -1.51 -7.84 -9.72
CA ILE A 72 -2.24 -9.11 -9.64
C ILE A 72 -1.54 -10.05 -8.65
N GLU A 73 -0.23 -10.21 -8.78
CA GLU A 73 0.54 -11.11 -7.92
C GLU A 73 0.59 -10.59 -6.48
N SER A 74 0.86 -9.29 -6.30
CA SER A 74 0.81 -8.64 -4.98
C SER A 74 -0.53 -8.87 -4.27
N ALA A 75 -1.64 -8.84 -5.03
CA ALA A 75 -3.00 -9.04 -4.54
C ALA A 75 -3.35 -10.52 -4.25
N ARG A 76 -2.52 -11.47 -4.69
CA ARG A 76 -2.70 -12.90 -4.36
C ARG A 76 -2.01 -13.27 -3.07
N GLU A 77 -0.89 -12.64 -2.78
CA GLU A 77 -0.08 -12.88 -1.59
C GLU A 77 -0.68 -12.28 -0.32
N GLY A 78 -1.60 -11.30 -0.44
CA GLY A 78 -2.21 -10.66 0.71
C GLY A 78 -3.68 -10.32 0.51
N HIS A 79 -4.48 -10.54 1.56
CA HIS A 79 -5.87 -10.07 1.64
C HIS A 79 -5.97 -8.63 2.15
N THR A 80 -4.86 -8.05 2.63
CA THR A 80 -4.72 -6.64 2.99
C THR A 80 -3.34 -6.11 2.60
N ILE A 81 -3.32 -5.00 1.85
CA ILE A 81 -2.13 -4.22 1.51
C ILE A 81 -2.13 -2.93 2.32
N LEU A 82 -1.01 -2.64 2.98
CA LEU A 82 -0.77 -1.37 3.65
C LEU A 82 0.33 -0.61 2.91
N LEU A 83 -0.02 0.59 2.43
CA LEU A 83 0.82 1.40 1.58
C LEU A 83 1.34 2.64 2.32
N SER A 84 2.64 2.65 2.62
CA SER A 84 3.32 3.73 3.35
C SER A 84 3.73 4.88 2.43
N GLY A 85 3.67 6.10 2.96
CA GLY A 85 4.31 7.28 2.36
C GLY A 85 3.79 7.68 0.99
N VAL A 86 2.46 7.66 0.77
CA VAL A 86 1.87 8.17 -0.48
C VAL A 86 2.11 9.70 -0.55
N PRO A 87 2.88 10.20 -1.53
CA PRO A 87 3.20 11.61 -1.61
C PRO A 87 2.02 12.43 -2.12
N ARG A 88 2.03 13.74 -1.89
CA ARG A 88 1.20 14.67 -2.66
C ARG A 88 1.57 14.55 -4.13
N ARG A 89 0.58 14.47 -5.02
CA ARG A 89 0.85 14.48 -6.47
C ARG A 89 1.60 15.76 -6.85
N THR A 90 2.74 15.58 -7.51
CA THR A 90 3.50 16.65 -8.16
C THR A 90 3.62 16.32 -9.65
N LEU A 91 3.81 17.34 -10.49
CA LEU A 91 3.90 17.20 -11.96
C LEU A 91 4.97 16.19 -12.44
N GLY A 92 5.94 15.82 -11.59
CA GLY A 92 6.96 14.82 -11.89
C GLY A 92 6.58 13.36 -11.57
N GLN A 93 5.42 13.12 -10.96
CA GLN A 93 5.02 11.80 -10.42
C GLN A 93 3.84 11.16 -11.18
N ASP A 94 3.51 11.65 -12.38
CA ASP A 94 2.36 11.15 -13.16
C ASP A 94 2.42 9.64 -13.45
N ALA A 95 3.62 9.09 -13.66
CA ALA A 95 3.78 7.66 -13.91
C ALA A 95 3.49 6.83 -12.65
N ALA A 96 4.02 7.25 -11.49
CA ALA A 96 3.78 6.57 -10.22
C ALA A 96 2.33 6.71 -9.75
N ALA A 97 1.71 7.87 -9.97
CA ALA A 97 0.32 8.08 -9.65
C ALA A 97 -0.63 7.27 -10.54
N ARG A 98 -0.38 7.17 -11.85
CA ARG A 98 -1.13 6.25 -12.74
C ARG A 98 -0.99 4.80 -12.30
N ARG A 99 0.22 4.41 -11.91
CA ARG A 99 0.48 3.09 -11.33
C ARG A 99 -0.27 2.84 -10.02
N CYS A 100 -0.41 3.87 -9.17
CA CYS A 100 -1.23 3.80 -7.97
C CYS A 100 -2.70 3.59 -8.30
N LEU A 101 -3.24 4.29 -9.31
CA LEU A 101 -4.62 4.07 -9.77
C LEU A 101 -4.82 2.62 -10.22
N HIS A 102 -3.92 2.09 -11.05
CA HIS A 102 -3.99 0.69 -11.47
C HIS A 102 -3.89 -0.30 -10.31
N LEU A 103 -3.06 0.00 -9.30
CA LEU A 103 -2.99 -0.80 -8.07
C LEU A 103 -4.34 -0.77 -7.35
N VAL A 104 -4.93 0.41 -7.12
CA VAL A 104 -6.22 0.56 -6.44
C VAL A 104 -7.32 -0.21 -7.17
N ASP A 105 -7.39 -0.08 -8.49
CA ASP A 105 -8.35 -0.78 -9.34
C ASP A 105 -8.22 -2.31 -9.18
N GLU A 106 -6.99 -2.82 -9.26
CA GLU A 106 -6.74 -4.26 -9.18
C GLU A 106 -7.01 -4.85 -7.78
N LEU A 107 -6.69 -4.10 -6.72
CA LEU A 107 -7.03 -4.50 -5.35
C LEU A 107 -8.55 -4.49 -5.13
N TYR A 108 -9.26 -3.50 -5.68
CA TYR A 108 -10.71 -3.40 -5.59
C TYR A 108 -11.40 -4.60 -6.26
N ASP A 109 -11.01 -4.91 -7.50
CA ASP A 109 -11.59 -6.02 -8.27
C ASP A 109 -11.39 -7.37 -7.56
N ARG A 110 -10.27 -7.51 -6.85
CA ARG A 110 -9.91 -8.71 -6.09
C ARG A 110 -10.42 -8.71 -4.65
N ARG A 111 -11.09 -7.64 -4.21
CA ARG A 111 -11.56 -7.42 -2.83
C ARG A 111 -10.44 -7.49 -1.78
N VAL A 112 -9.23 -7.06 -2.16
CA VAL A 112 -8.11 -6.89 -1.24
C VAL A 112 -8.25 -5.55 -0.54
N LYS A 113 -8.11 -5.54 0.78
CA LYS A 113 -8.22 -4.31 1.57
C LYS A 113 -6.98 -3.45 1.34
N LEU A 114 -7.17 -2.16 1.07
CA LEU A 114 -6.08 -1.19 1.00
C LEU A 114 -6.18 -0.24 2.19
N ILE A 115 -5.09 -0.13 2.95
CA ILE A 115 -4.89 0.88 3.99
C ILE A 115 -3.70 1.72 3.54
N LEU A 116 -3.78 3.04 3.59
CA LEU A 116 -2.66 3.87 3.18
C LEU A 116 -2.46 5.07 4.09
N SER A 117 -1.21 5.51 4.18
CA SER A 117 -0.81 6.78 4.77
C SER A 117 -0.48 7.76 3.65
N ALA A 118 -1.05 8.96 3.69
CA ALA A 118 -0.77 10.02 2.71
C ALA A 118 -0.19 11.27 3.36
N ALA A 119 0.70 11.95 2.63
CA ALA A 119 1.30 13.22 3.04
C ALA A 119 0.30 14.39 3.07
N VAL A 120 -0.83 14.27 2.37
CA VAL A 120 -1.91 15.26 2.32
C VAL A 120 -3.27 14.58 2.40
N PRO A 121 -4.33 15.32 2.78
CA PRO A 121 -5.71 14.85 2.67
C PRO A 121 -6.07 14.31 1.27
N LEU A 122 -7.07 13.41 1.19
CA LEU A 122 -7.42 12.70 -0.06
C LEU A 122 -7.96 13.64 -1.13
N ASP A 123 -8.70 14.65 -0.71
CA ASP A 123 -9.19 15.75 -1.54
C ASP A 123 -8.05 16.58 -2.12
N GLU A 124 -6.91 16.67 -1.43
CA GLU A 124 -5.69 17.36 -1.90
C GLU A 124 -4.72 16.46 -2.69
N LEU A 125 -4.93 15.13 -2.67
CA LEU A 125 -4.11 14.18 -3.42
C LEU A 125 -4.29 14.31 -4.93
N TYR A 126 -5.44 14.82 -5.40
CA TYR A 126 -5.80 14.92 -6.82
C TYR A 126 -6.12 16.34 -7.29
N SER A 127 -5.97 17.34 -6.42
CA SER A 127 -6.30 18.73 -6.72
C SER A 127 -5.17 19.51 -7.39
#